data_AF-A0AAQ4D9C0-F1
#
_entry.id   AF-A0AAQ4D9C0-F1
#
_cell.length_a   1.000
_cell.length_b   1.000
_cell.length_c   1.000
_cell.angle_alpha   90.00
_cell.angle_beta   90.00
_cell.angle_gamma   90.00
#
_symmetry.space_group_name_H-M   'P 1'
#
loop_
_entity.id
_entity.type
_entity.pdbx_description
1 polymer ?
#
loop_
_entity_poly.entity_id
_entity_poly.type
_entity_poly.pdbx_seq_one_letter_code
_entity_poly.pdbx_strand_id
1 'polypeptide(L)'
;MARRYRYYVIHKLRNLKFLDSRAVSSAERAEALRVGAFMRVARPPLHMAPLWAEGSDSEAEGYRYTPLPALPTHGIGQHRKTVYGMLKYKYTGKHSEGNRFIRNDQL
;
A
#
# COMPACT_ATOMS: atom_id res chain seq x y z
N MET A 1 2.44 20.52 5.15
CA MET A 1 2.32 19.07 5.42
C MET A 1 2.82 18.33 4.18
N ALA A 2 3.91 17.56 4.09
CA ALA A 2 4.88 17.01 5.02
C ALA A 2 6.31 17.11 4.40
N ARG A 3 7.19 17.96 4.94
CA ARG A 3 8.58 18.14 4.41
C ARG A 3 9.58 17.11 4.95
N ARG A 4 9.17 16.28 5.93
CA ARG A 4 10.04 15.29 6.60
C ARG A 4 10.49 14.18 5.66
N TYR A 5 9.56 13.58 4.91
CA TYR A 5 9.85 12.53 3.93
C TYR A 5 10.82 13.03 2.85
N ARG A 6 10.54 14.21 2.28
CA ARG A 6 11.33 14.76 1.18
C ARG A 6 12.80 14.93 1.55
N TYR A 7 13.09 15.55 2.69
CA TYR A 7 14.47 15.73 3.16
C TYR A 7 15.13 14.42 3.58
N TYR A 8 14.39 13.47 4.16
CA TYR A 8 14.90 12.14 4.46
C TYR A 8 15.37 11.42 3.19
N VAL A 9 14.56 11.44 2.13
CA VAL A 9 14.90 10.79 0.85
C VAL A 9 16.09 11.48 0.18
N ILE A 10 16.14 12.81 0.16
CA ILE A 10 17.28 13.56 -0.39
C ILE A 10 18.57 13.25 0.38
N HIS A 11 18.49 13.12 1.70
CA HIS A 11 19.64 12.76 2.54
C HIS A 11 20.13 11.34 2.27
N LYS A 12 19.21 10.39 2.07
CA LYS A 12 19.53 8.99 1.72
C LYS A 12 20.07 8.86 0.29
N LEU A 13 19.53 9.61 -0.66
CA LEU A 13 19.86 9.57 -2.09
C LEU A 13 20.51 10.89 -2.53
N ARG A 14 21.81 11.06 -2.23
CA ARG A 14 22.53 12.33 -2.46
C ARG A 14 22.60 12.75 -3.95
N ASN A 15 22.48 11.81 -4.87
CA ASN A 15 22.54 12.06 -6.32
C ASN A 15 21.16 12.28 -6.97
N LEU A 16 20.09 12.39 -6.17
CA LEU A 16 18.72 12.54 -6.65
C LEU A 16 18.52 13.89 -7.37
N LYS A 17 18.07 13.86 -8.63
CA LYS A 17 17.82 15.06 -9.44
C LYS A 17 16.40 15.61 -9.27
N PHE A 18 15.40 14.73 -9.17
CA PHE A 18 13.98 15.07 -9.05
C PHE A 18 13.31 14.16 -8.02
N LEU A 19 12.31 14.68 -7.31
CA LEU A 19 11.48 13.96 -6.34
C LEU A 19 10.06 14.54 -6.39
N ASP A 20 9.03 13.70 -6.43
CA ASP A 20 7.61 14.11 -6.52
C ASP A 20 7.35 15.12 -7.66
N SER A 21 7.90 14.84 -8.86
CA SER A 21 7.82 15.69 -10.05
C SER A 21 8.43 17.09 -9.90
N ARG A 22 9.25 17.32 -8.85
CA ARG A 22 9.93 18.60 -8.59
C ARG A 22 11.44 18.39 -8.52
N ALA A 23 12.20 19.28 -9.17
CA ALA A 23 13.66 19.30 -9.08
C ALA A 23 14.10 19.48 -7.62
N VAL A 24 15.18 18.79 -7.23
CA VAL A 24 15.77 18.93 -5.91
C VAL A 24 16.64 20.19 -5.87
N SER A 25 16.28 21.16 -5.04
CA SER A 25 17.05 22.42 -4.95
C SER A 25 18.30 22.30 -4.07
N SER A 26 19.24 23.22 -4.23
CA SER A 26 20.43 23.32 -3.36
C SER A 26 20.06 23.59 -1.89
N ALA A 27 19.04 24.41 -1.64
CA ALA A 27 18.53 24.68 -0.29
C ALA A 27 17.95 23.42 0.35
N GLU A 28 17.23 22.60 -0.43
CA GLU A 28 16.71 21.31 0.07
C GLU A 28 17.84 20.33 0.38
N ARG A 29 18.94 20.35 -0.39
CA ARG A 29 20.13 19.53 -0.12
C ARG A 29 20.84 19.96 1.16
N ALA A 30 21.02 21.26 1.37
CA ALA A 30 21.64 21.80 2.57
C ALA A 30 20.82 21.42 3.82
N GLU A 31 19.49 21.59 3.74
CA GLU A 31 18.60 21.22 4.84
C GLU A 31 18.57 19.70 5.05
N ALA A 32 18.49 18.91 3.99
CA ALA A 32 18.56 17.44 4.09
C ALA A 32 19.87 16.95 4.72
N LEU A 33 21.01 17.59 4.43
CA LEU A 33 22.28 17.28 5.09
C LEU A 33 22.23 17.61 6.60
N ARG A 34 21.59 18.73 6.97
CA ARG A 34 21.49 19.18 8.36
C ARG A 34 20.55 18.32 9.21
N VAL A 35 19.37 17.96 8.69
CA VAL A 35 18.30 17.33 9.48
C VAL A 35 17.86 15.96 8.99
N GLY A 36 18.24 15.55 7.78
CA GLY A 36 17.72 14.33 7.14
C GLY A 36 18.08 13.04 7.89
N ALA A 37 19.19 13.00 8.62
CA ALA A 37 19.57 11.86 9.47
C ALA A 37 18.54 11.57 10.58
N PHE A 38 17.88 12.61 11.10
CA PHE A 38 16.92 12.52 12.20
C PHE A 38 15.47 12.35 11.73
N MET A 39 15.22 12.38 10.42
CA MET A 39 13.87 12.31 9.86
C MET A 39 13.38 10.88 9.62
N ARG A 40 14.20 9.87 9.93
CA ARG A 40 13.78 8.48 9.90
C ARG A 40 12.78 8.22 11.03
N VAL A 41 11.60 7.70 10.69
CA VAL A 41 10.63 7.25 11.69
C VAL A 41 11.20 6.03 12.40
N ALA A 42 11.32 6.09 13.72
CA ALA A 42 11.74 4.94 14.52
C ALA A 42 10.65 3.86 14.42
N ARG A 43 11.08 2.63 14.15
CA ARG A 43 10.21 1.45 14.18
C ARG A 43 10.72 0.50 15.27
N PRO A 44 9.83 -0.17 16.00
CA PRO A 44 10.23 -1.24 16.90
C PRO A 44 11.06 -2.29 16.15
N PRO A 45 12.04 -2.92 16.79
CA PRO A 45 12.76 -4.03 16.19
C PRO A 45 11.77 -5.17 15.86
N LEU A 46 12.02 -5.90 14.77
CA LEU A 46 11.12 -6.93 14.23
C LEU A 46 10.63 -7.95 15.26
N HIS A 47 11.47 -8.31 16.24
CA HIS A 47 11.10 -9.27 17.29
C HIS A 47 10.11 -8.72 18.34
N MET A 48 9.91 -7.40 18.40
CA MET A 48 8.92 -6.71 19.25
C MET A 48 7.78 -6.07 18.45
N ALA A 49 7.88 -6.04 17.12
CA ALA A 49 6.87 -5.45 16.27
C ALA A 49 5.66 -6.40 16.17
N PRO A 50 4.43 -5.92 16.41
CA PRO A 50 3.25 -6.75 16.17
C PRO A 50 3.14 -7.09 14.68
N LEU A 51 2.58 -8.25 14.35
CA LEU A 51 2.56 -8.85 13.00
C LEU A 51 1.98 -7.93 11.90
N TRP A 52 1.20 -6.91 12.27
CA TRP A 52 0.63 -5.89 11.37
C TRP A 52 1.56 -4.72 11.07
N ALA A 53 2.71 -4.62 11.73
CA ALA A 53 3.70 -3.54 11.59
C ALA A 53 4.85 -3.89 10.62
N GLU A 54 4.77 -5.02 9.91
CA GLU A 54 5.67 -5.34 8.79
C GLU A 54 5.39 -4.40 7.60
N GLY A 55 5.88 -3.17 7.70
CA GLY A 55 6.08 -2.29 6.56
C GLY A 55 7.44 -2.59 5.96
N SER A 56 7.44 -3.09 4.73
CA SER A 56 8.58 -3.42 3.89
C SER A 56 9.70 -2.38 3.92
N ASP A 57 10.79 -2.65 4.64
CA ASP A 57 12.09 -1.98 4.47
C ASP A 57 13.25 -2.99 4.58
N SER A 58 12.97 -4.28 4.43
CA SER A 58 13.95 -5.37 4.37
C SER A 58 14.09 -5.86 2.93
N GLU A 59 15.30 -5.74 2.39
CA GLU A 59 15.72 -6.53 1.23
C GLU A 59 15.42 -8.00 1.50
N ALA A 60 14.64 -8.60 0.60
CA ALA A 60 14.55 -10.02 0.30
C ALA A 60 14.95 -11.02 1.39
N GLU A 61 14.04 -11.35 2.30
CA GLU A 61 13.94 -12.73 2.79
C GLU A 61 12.48 -13.18 2.78
N GLY A 62 12.16 -13.99 1.77
CA GLY A 62 10.95 -14.80 1.74
C GLY A 62 9.67 -13.98 1.70
N TYR A 63 9.22 -13.63 0.49
CA TYR A 63 7.79 -13.51 0.21
C TYR A 63 7.10 -14.81 0.69
N ARG A 64 6.69 -14.86 1.96
CA ARG A 64 5.81 -15.90 2.47
C ARG A 64 4.46 -15.61 1.85
N TYR A 65 4.31 -16.12 0.63
CA TYR A 65 3.05 -16.19 -0.06
C TYR A 65 2.11 -16.97 0.85
N THR A 66 1.24 -16.27 1.57
CA THR A 66 0.07 -16.85 2.22
C THR A 66 -1.07 -16.68 1.23
N PRO A 67 -1.24 -17.62 0.26
CA PRO A 67 -2.38 -17.54 -0.63
C PRO A 67 -3.63 -17.47 0.23
N LEU A 68 -4.59 -16.65 -0.21
CA LEU A 68 -5.92 -16.70 0.36
C LEU A 68 -6.37 -18.17 0.39
N PRO A 69 -6.92 -18.67 1.51
CA PRO A 69 -7.41 -20.03 1.58
C PRO A 69 -8.35 -20.26 0.41
N ALA A 70 -8.13 -21.33 -0.37
CA ALA A 70 -8.91 -21.61 -1.56
C ALA A 70 -10.40 -21.62 -1.18
N LEU A 71 -11.15 -20.58 -1.58
CA LEU A 71 -12.59 -20.59 -1.39
C LEU A 71 -13.13 -21.72 -2.27
N PRO A 72 -14.02 -22.58 -1.76
CA PRO A 72 -14.66 -23.58 -2.59
C PRO A 72 -15.37 -22.86 -3.74
N THR A 73 -14.90 -23.02 -4.97
CA THR A 73 -15.60 -22.59 -6.17
C THR A 73 -16.80 -23.52 -6.35
N HIS A 74 -17.83 -23.39 -5.51
CA HIS A 74 -19.13 -23.97 -5.83
C HIS A 74 -19.85 -23.00 -6.75
N GLY A 75 -20.45 -23.57 -7.80
CA GLY A 75 -20.89 -22.90 -9.02
C GLY A 75 -21.67 -21.61 -8.82
N ILE A 76 -21.67 -20.83 -9.91
CA ILE A 76 -22.35 -19.56 -10.10
C ILE A 76 -23.79 -19.68 -9.55
N GLY A 77 -23.99 -19.13 -8.34
CA GLY A 77 -25.30 -19.08 -7.69
C GLY A 77 -25.37 -19.50 -6.22
N GLN A 78 -24.36 -20.21 -5.66
CA GLN A 78 -24.51 -20.83 -4.33
C GLN A 78 -23.45 -20.50 -3.27
N HIS A 79 -22.70 -19.40 -3.37
CA HIS A 79 -21.80 -18.97 -2.28
C HIS A 79 -22.19 -17.63 -1.67
N ARG A 80 -22.94 -17.68 -0.56
CA ARG A 80 -23.05 -16.57 0.40
C ARG A 80 -22.04 -16.70 1.54
N LYS A 81 -21.06 -17.61 1.50
CA LYS A 81 -20.11 -17.80 2.61
C LYS A 81 -18.79 -17.06 2.32
N THR A 82 -18.51 -16.02 3.09
CA THR A 82 -17.21 -15.36 3.16
C THR A 82 -16.36 -16.04 4.23
N VAL A 83 -15.05 -15.76 4.26
CA VAL A 83 -14.09 -16.35 5.22
C VAL A 83 -14.54 -16.20 6.68
N TYR A 84 -15.27 -15.13 7.01
CA TYR A 84 -15.70 -14.80 8.38
C TYR A 84 -17.22 -14.84 8.60
N GLY A 85 -18.02 -15.34 7.64
CA GLY A 85 -19.46 -15.44 7.85
C GLY A 85 -20.30 -15.57 6.59
N MET A 86 -21.61 -15.30 6.70
CA MET A 86 -22.52 -15.30 5.56
C MET A 86 -22.88 -13.90 5.10
N LEU A 87 -22.68 -13.61 3.81
CA LEU A 87 -23.09 -12.38 3.16
C LEU A 87 -24.62 -12.29 3.17
N LYS A 88 -25.18 -11.44 4.03
CA LYS A 88 -26.64 -11.30 4.18
C LYS A 88 -27.31 -10.54 3.04
N TYR A 89 -26.59 -9.66 2.35
CA TYR A 89 -27.16 -8.79 1.32
C TYR A 89 -26.46 -8.98 -0.03
N LYS A 90 -27.24 -9.09 -1.11
CA LYS A 90 -26.74 -9.14 -2.49
C LYS A 90 -27.09 -7.83 -3.18
N TYR A 91 -26.08 -7.04 -3.53
CA TYR A 91 -26.29 -5.82 -4.29
C TYR A 91 -26.61 -6.17 -5.75
N THR A 92 -27.82 -5.83 -6.19
CA THR A 92 -28.20 -5.91 -7.61
C THR A 92 -28.01 -4.54 -8.23
N GLY A 93 -26.84 -4.30 -8.82
CA GLY A 93 -26.46 -3.02 -9.39
C GLY A 93 -27.14 -2.65 -10.72
N LYS A 94 -28.41 -2.99 -10.90
CA LYS A 94 -29.17 -2.64 -12.12
C LYS A 94 -29.42 -1.14 -12.25
N HIS A 95 -29.26 -0.37 -11.17
CA HIS A 95 -29.54 1.08 -11.12
C HIS A 95 -28.43 1.88 -10.41
N SER A 96 -27.22 1.33 -10.28
CA SER A 96 -26.12 2.10 -9.70
C SER A 96 -25.63 3.15 -10.71
N GLU A 97 -25.41 4.38 -10.26
CA GLU A 97 -24.80 5.44 -11.08
C GLU A 97 -23.42 5.01 -11.62
N GLY A 98 -22.71 4.12 -10.90
CA GLY A 98 -21.41 3.57 -11.31
C GLY A 98 -21.46 2.45 -12.35
N ASN A 99 -22.62 1.83 -12.58
CA ASN A 99 -22.80 0.73 -13.54
C ASN A 99 -23.30 1.20 -14.91
N ARG A 100 -23.40 2.53 -15.12
CA ARG A 100 -23.89 3.13 -16.37
C ARG A 100 -23.11 2.72 -17.62
N PHE A 101 -21.85 2.30 -17.48
CA PHE A 101 -20.97 1.98 -18.60
C PHE A 101 -20.69 0.48 -18.76
N ILE A 102 -21.24 -0.38 -17.89
CA ILE A 102 -21.07 -1.82 -18.00
C ILE A 102 -22.10 -2.32 -19.03
N ARG A 103 -21.63 -2.65 -20.24
CA ARG A 103 -22.46 -3.27 -21.28
C ARG A 103 -22.49 -4.78 -21.09
N ASN A 104 -23.65 -5.39 -21.27
CA ASN A 104 -23.88 -6.82 -21.03
C ASN A 104 -23.29 -7.75 -22.11
N ASP A 105 -22.45 -7.24 -23.00
CA ASP A 105 -21.94 -7.99 -24.16
C ASP A 105 -20.72 -8.88 -23.81
N GLN A 106 -20.45 -9.08 -22.52
CA GLN A 106 -19.34 -9.90 -22.00
C GLN A 106 -19.80 -10.99 -21.03
N LEU A 107 -21.01 -11.53 -21.22
CA LEU A 107 -21.46 -12.74 -20.49
C LEU A 107 -21.68 -13.92 -21.43
#